data_AF-A0A1Q7B2I0-F1
#
_entry.id   AF-A0A1Q7B2I0-F1
#
_cell.length_a   1.000
_cell.length_b   1.000
_cell.length_c   1.000
_cell.angle_alpha   90.00
_cell.angle_beta   90.00
_cell.angle_gamma   90.00
#
_symmetry.space_group_name_H-M   'P 1'
#
loop_
_entity.id
_entity.type
_entity.pdbx_description
1 polymer ?
#
loop_
_entity_poly.entity_id
_entity_poly.type
_entity_poly.pdbx_seq_one_letter_code
_entity_poly.pdbx_strand_id
1 'polypeptide(L)'
;MIQIGLFIAIFYFILIRPQRRQRQEHDALLKSLQRGDKVLTASGIVGEVVHIKDDEVTIRSGEAKFVIMRSGIASITNRTAVEAKPA
;
A
#
# COMPACT_ATOMS: atom_id res chain seq x y z
N MET A 1 13.73 9.17 -38.45
CA MET A 1 12.37 9.21 -37.85
C MET A 1 11.89 7.84 -37.36
N ILE A 2 12.01 6.76 -38.14
CA ILE A 2 11.56 5.40 -37.74
C ILE A 2 12.29 4.86 -36.49
N GLN A 3 13.61 5.07 -36.37
CA GLN A 3 14.38 4.63 -35.20
C GLN A 3 13.99 5.32 -33.88
N ILE A 4 13.56 6.59 -33.95
CA ILE A 4 13.13 7.36 -32.76
C ILE A 4 11.79 6.85 -32.25
N GLY A 5 10.85 6.52 -33.15
CA GLY A 5 9.54 5.98 -32.78
C GLY A 5 9.63 4.62 -32.08
N LEU A 6 10.55 3.74 -32.53
CA LEU A 6 10.77 2.44 -31.90
C LEU A 6 11.33 2.57 -30.47
N PHE A 7 12.29 3.48 -30.27
CA PHE A 7 12.84 3.76 -28.94
C PHE A 7 11.77 4.29 -27.98
N ILE A 8 10.92 5.23 -28.41
CA ILE A 8 9.82 5.76 -27.60
C ILE A 8 8.83 4.66 -27.23
N ALA A 9 8.48 3.77 -28.17
CA ALA A 9 7.57 2.65 -27.92
C ALA A 9 8.12 1.68 -26.86
N ILE A 10 9.40 1.34 -26.93
CA ILE A 10 10.07 0.45 -25.95
C ILE A 10 10.11 1.11 -24.56
N PHE A 11 10.55 2.38 -24.47
CA PHE A 11 10.60 3.09 -23.19
C PHE A 11 9.21 3.31 -22.57
N TYR A 12 8.19 3.60 -23.39
CA TYR A 12 6.79 3.71 -22.95
C TYR A 12 6.30 2.38 -22.35
N PHE A 13 6.58 1.25 -23.00
CA PHE A 13 6.17 -0.07 -22.53
C PHE A 13 6.87 -0.48 -21.23
N ILE A 14 8.16 -0.14 -21.09
CA ILE A 14 8.96 -0.43 -19.90
C ILE A 14 8.53 0.42 -18.70
N LEU A 15 8.08 1.67 -18.87
CA LEU A 15 7.66 2.54 -17.76
C LEU A 15 6.20 2.32 -17.32
N ILE A 16 5.28 2.04 -18.24
CA ILE A 16 3.85 1.86 -17.88
C ILE A 16 3.56 0.51 -17.24
N ARG A 17 4.25 -0.56 -17.66
CA ARG A 17 4.08 -1.90 -17.09
C ARG A 17 4.39 -1.97 -15.57
N PRO A 18 5.51 -1.41 -15.05
CA PRO A 18 5.80 -1.43 -13.62
C PRO A 18 4.84 -0.55 -12.83
N GLN A 19 4.41 0.59 -13.39
CA GLN A 19 3.50 1.50 -12.69
C GLN A 19 2.10 0.89 -12.48
N ARG A 20 1.61 0.11 -13.45
CA ARG A 20 0.36 -0.63 -13.31
C ARG A 20 0.46 -1.73 -12.25
N ARG A 21 1.59 -2.44 -12.16
CA ARG A 21 1.82 -3.47 -11.15
C ARG A 21 1.84 -2.91 -9.73
N GLN A 22 2.59 -1.83 -9.50
CA GLN A 22 2.65 -1.20 -8.18
C GLN A 22 1.28 -0.69 -7.70
N ARG A 23 0.47 -0.12 -8.60
CA ARG A 23 -0.91 0.28 -8.25
C ARG A 23 -1.78 -0.91 -7.89
N GLN A 24 -1.72 -1.99 -8.66
CA GLN A 24 -2.48 -3.22 -8.39
C GLN A 24 -2.06 -3.88 -7.08
N GLU A 25 -0.76 -3.92 -6.79
CA GLU A 25 -0.21 -4.44 -5.54
C GLU A 25 -0.64 -3.59 -4.34
N HIS A 26 -0.61 -2.26 -4.48
CA HIS A 26 -1.09 -1.35 -3.45
C HIS A 26 -2.58 -1.53 -3.20
N ASP A 27 -3.41 -1.56 -4.25
CA ASP A 27 -4.85 -1.81 -4.13
C ASP A 27 -5.16 -3.18 -3.50
N ALA A 28 -4.35 -4.21 -3.82
CA ALA A 28 -4.48 -5.52 -3.22
C ALA A 28 -4.15 -5.50 -1.72
N LEU A 29 -3.10 -4.78 -1.33
CA LEU A 29 -2.71 -4.60 0.08
C LEU A 29 -3.82 -3.88 0.85
N LEU A 30 -4.37 -2.81 0.27
CA LEU A 30 -5.49 -2.07 0.86
C LEU A 30 -6.75 -2.93 0.99
N LYS A 31 -7.05 -3.80 0.03
CA LYS A 31 -8.17 -4.75 0.13
C LYS A 31 -7.93 -5.85 1.16
N SER A 32 -6.68 -6.19 1.42
CA SER A 32 -6.29 -7.25 2.38
C SER A 32 -6.35 -6.83 3.84
N LEU A 33 -6.64 -5.54 4.13
CA LEU A 33 -6.77 -4.99 5.48
C LEU A 33 -7.89 -5.66 6.28
N GLN A 34 -7.56 -6.08 7.49
CA GLN A 34 -8.47 -6.71 8.44
C GLN A 34 -8.45 -6.02 9.80
N ARG A 35 -9.50 -6.23 10.59
CA ARG A 35 -9.54 -5.76 11.97
C ARG A 35 -8.49 -6.53 12.79
N GLY A 36 -7.75 -5.83 13.64
CA GLY A 36 -6.62 -6.38 14.40
C GLY A 36 -5.26 -6.27 13.69
N ASP A 37 -5.23 -5.81 12.44
CA ASP A 37 -3.97 -5.56 11.75
C ASP A 37 -3.23 -4.38 12.36
N LYS A 38 -1.93 -4.57 12.63
CA LYS A 38 -1.00 -3.45 12.89
C LYS A 38 -0.59 -2.84 11.57
N VAL A 39 -0.81 -1.53 11.43
CA VAL A 39 -0.57 -0.78 10.19
C VAL A 39 0.36 0.39 10.46
N LEU A 40 1.16 0.70 9.44
CA LEU A 40 1.93 1.93 9.34
C LEU A 40 1.23 2.86 8.33
N THR A 41 0.87 4.05 8.76
CA THR A 41 0.32 5.07 7.86
C THR A 41 1.43 5.77 7.08
N ALA A 42 1.08 6.40 5.96
CA ALA A 42 2.04 7.15 5.14
C ALA A 42 2.73 8.30 5.90
N SER A 43 2.13 8.80 6.98
CA SER A 43 2.70 9.84 7.86
C SER A 43 3.58 9.29 8.99
N GLY A 44 3.80 7.98 9.05
CA GLY A 44 4.65 7.35 10.06
C GLY A 44 3.94 6.95 11.36
N ILE A 45 2.60 7.01 11.40
CA ILE A 45 1.83 6.61 12.59
C ILE A 45 1.66 5.10 12.57
N VAL A 46 1.96 4.46 13.70
CA VAL A 46 1.70 3.03 13.91
C VAL A 46 0.46 2.86 14.76
N GLY A 47 -0.45 1.99 14.32
CA GLY A 47 -1.67 1.71 15.06
C GLY A 47 -2.29 0.37 14.70
N GLU A 48 -3.31 -0.01 15.43
CA GLU A 48 -4.10 -1.22 15.20
C GLU A 48 -5.45 -0.87 14.59
N VAL A 49 -5.87 -1.62 13.57
CA VAL A 49 -7.16 -1.43 12.90
C VAL A 49 -8.30 -1.92 13.80
N VAL A 50 -9.16 -1.00 14.23
CA VAL A 50 -10.32 -1.30 15.08
C VAL A 50 -11.59 -1.48 14.24
N HIS A 51 -11.74 -0.68 13.19
CA HIS A 51 -12.91 -0.70 12.33
C HIS A 51 -12.53 -0.38 10.89
N ILE A 52 -13.24 -0.98 9.94
CA ILE A 52 -13.07 -0.75 8.51
C ILE A 52 -14.47 -0.49 7.96
N LYS A 53 -14.65 0.63 7.28
CA LYS A 53 -15.89 1.03 6.64
C LYS A 53 -15.57 1.63 5.27
N ASP A 54 -15.83 0.86 4.21
CA ASP A 54 -15.57 1.25 2.83
C ASP A 54 -14.12 1.79 2.64
N ASP A 55 -13.99 3.09 2.38
CA ASP A 55 -12.72 3.79 2.17
C ASP A 55 -12.13 4.40 3.45
N GLU A 56 -12.78 4.25 4.60
CA GLU A 56 -12.32 4.74 5.90
C GLU A 56 -11.91 3.58 6.83
N VAL A 57 -10.83 3.81 7.57
CA VAL A 57 -10.29 2.88 8.55
C VAL A 57 -10.10 3.61 9.87
N THR A 58 -10.69 3.07 10.93
CA THR A 58 -10.44 3.54 12.30
C THR A 58 -9.25 2.80 12.87
N ILE A 59 -8.18 3.53 13.15
CA ILE A 59 -6.98 3.00 13.79
C ILE A 59 -6.88 3.48 15.24
N ARG A 60 -6.32 2.65 16.11
CA ARG A 60 -5.96 3.01 17.48
C ARG A 60 -4.45 3.08 17.61
N SER A 61 -3.94 4.20 18.09
CA SER A 61 -2.53 4.40 18.39
C SER A 61 -2.41 4.90 19.83
N GLY A 62 -1.87 4.07 20.71
CA GLY A 62 -1.93 4.31 22.16
C GLY A 62 -3.37 4.41 22.66
N GLU A 63 -3.70 5.52 23.33
CA GLU A 63 -5.04 5.79 23.84
C GLU A 63 -5.96 6.50 22.84
N ALA A 64 -5.40 7.05 21.76
CA ALA A 64 -6.16 7.81 20.78
C ALA A 64 -6.68 6.93 19.64
N LYS A 65 -7.86 7.30 19.12
CA LYS A 65 -8.47 6.68 17.93
C LYS A 65 -8.59 7.74 16.84
N PHE A 66 -8.20 7.36 15.63
CA PHE A 66 -8.24 8.23 14.46
C PHE A 66 -8.96 7.52 13.32
N VAL A 67 -9.72 8.27 12.54
CA VAL A 67 -10.26 7.81 11.27
C VAL A 67 -9.33 8.32 10.18
N ILE A 68 -8.84 7.40 9.35
CA ILE A 68 -7.97 7.69 8.21
C ILE A 68 -8.56 7.07 6.97
N MET A 69 -8.20 7.60 5.80
CA MET A 69 -8.53 6.92 4.55
C MET A 69 -7.74 5.62 4.42
N ARG A 70 -8.36 4.60 3.83
CA ARG A 70 -7.73 3.32 3.50
C ARG A 70 -6.48 3.54 2.65
N SER A 71 -6.53 4.46 1.69
CA SER A 71 -5.39 4.88 0.86
C SER A 71 -4.23 5.51 1.63
N GLY A 72 -4.45 5.95 2.88
CA GLY A 72 -3.41 6.49 3.75
C GLY A 72 -2.55 5.44 4.44
N ILE A 73 -2.83 4.13 4.23
CA ILE A 73 -2.08 3.03 4.83
C ILE A 73 -0.92 2.65 3.91
N ALA A 74 0.31 2.74 4.43
CA ALA A 74 1.52 2.45 3.69
C ALA A 74 1.91 0.97 3.74
N SER A 75 1.79 0.32 4.91
CA SER A 75 2.05 -1.12 5.04
C SER A 75 1.35 -1.75 6.24
N ILE A 76 1.28 -3.09 6.24
CA ILE A 76 0.72 -3.90 7.33
C ILE A 76 1.88 -4.57 8.08
N THR A 77 2.29 -3.99 9.21
CA THR A 77 3.45 -4.41 10.00
C THR A 77 3.37 -5.86 10.48
N ASN A 78 2.19 -6.33 10.91
CA ASN A 78 2.04 -7.70 11.41
C ASN A 78 2.19 -8.79 10.32
N ARG A 79 2.08 -8.42 9.04
CA ARG A 79 2.20 -9.35 7.91
C ARG A 79 3.58 -9.28 7.26
N THR A 80 4.17 -8.08 7.16
CA THR A 80 5.53 -7.90 6.63
C THR A 80 6.61 -8.48 7.55
N ALA A 81 6.37 -8.57 8.87
CA ALA A 81 7.30 -9.22 9.80
C ALA A 81 7.52 -10.72 9.52
N VAL A 82 6.65 -11.37 8.74
CA VAL A 82 6.79 -12.79 8.35
C VAL A 82 7.74 -12.97 7.15
N GLU A 83 7.98 -11.92 6.35
CA GLU A 83 8.86 -11.99 5.16
C GLU A 83 10.30 -11.48 5.40
N ALA A 84 10.58 -10.90 6.57
CA ALA A 84 11.90 -10.30 6.88
C ALA A 84 12.81 -11.18 7.77
N LYS A 85 12.70 -12.51 7.69
CA LYS A 85 13.73 -13.41 8.25
C LYS A 85 14.66 -13.88 7.12
N PRO A 86 15.80 -13.21 6.89
CA PRO A 86 16.86 -13.82 6.10
C PRO A 86 17.43 -14.99 6.92
N ALA A 87 17.50 -16.16 6.28
CA ALA A 87 18.31 -17.28 6.74
C ALA A 87 19.79 -17.00 6.48
#